data_AF-A0A0A7PJ83-F1
#
_entry.id   AF-A0A0A7PJ83-F1
#
_cell.length_a   1.000
_cell.length_b   1.000
_cell.length_c   1.000
_cell.angle_alpha   90.00
_cell.angle_beta   90.00
_cell.angle_gamma   90.00
#
_symmetry.space_group_name_H-M   'P 1'
#
loop_
_entity.id
_entity.type
_entity.pdbx_description
1 polymer ?
#
loop_
_entity_poly.entity_id
_entity_poly.type
_entity_poly.pdbx_seq_one_letter_code
_entity_poly.pdbx_strand_id
1 'polypeptide(L)'
;MESLTTRLVVGSKSNMKAGPLLHERHQLSAEAFVELRIWRVPRRVPGSNHDLKYALAYVVGGICVLRYDNEAGKGDHRHVGKSETPYAFTTPAALLADFWKDVDQWKPE
;
A
#
# COMPACT_ATOMS: atom_id res chain seq x y z
N MET A 1 -40.96 33.17 -10.55
CA MET A 1 -40.53 32.02 -11.36
C MET A 1 -39.01 31.95 -11.22
N GLU A 2 -38.58 30.95 -10.45
CA GLU A 2 -37.27 30.29 -10.40
C GLU A 2 -35.98 31.14 -10.32
N SER A 3 -35.53 31.34 -9.08
CA SER A 3 -34.14 31.67 -8.76
C SER A 3 -33.32 30.37 -8.71
N LEU A 4 -32.63 30.04 -9.79
CA LEU A 4 -31.61 28.99 -9.81
C LEU A 4 -30.33 29.53 -9.15
N THR A 5 -30.11 29.20 -7.88
CA THR A 5 -28.78 29.25 -7.26
C THR A 5 -28.34 27.84 -6.93
N THR A 6 -27.42 27.34 -7.74
CA THR A 6 -26.56 26.21 -7.39
C THR A 6 -25.80 26.56 -6.12
N ARG A 7 -26.08 25.88 -5.01
CA ARG A 7 -25.15 25.82 -3.88
C ARG A 7 -24.13 24.74 -4.20
N LEU A 8 -22.99 25.15 -4.73
CA LEU A 8 -21.77 24.35 -4.66
C LEU A 8 -21.47 24.14 -3.16
N VAL A 9 -21.73 22.94 -2.65
CA VAL A 9 -21.26 22.56 -1.32
C VAL A 9 -19.75 22.48 -1.41
N VAL A 10 -19.07 23.55 -0.97
CA VAL A 10 -17.64 23.50 -0.64
C VAL A 10 -17.51 22.57 0.55
N GLY A 11 -17.29 21.28 0.26
CA GLY A 11 -16.76 20.35 1.24
C GLY A 11 -15.41 20.86 1.70
N SER A 12 -15.28 21.10 3.00
CA SER A 12 -14.05 21.50 3.68
C SER A 12 -12.83 20.75 3.14
N LYS A 13 -11.87 21.48 2.56
CA LYS A 13 -10.51 20.97 2.34
C LYS A 13 -9.84 20.84 3.71
N SER A 14 -10.06 19.72 4.39
CA SER A 14 -9.25 19.32 5.53
C SER A 14 -7.85 19.00 5.01
N ASN A 15 -6.96 19.98 5.06
CA ASN A 15 -5.55 19.83 4.68
C ASN A 15 -4.83 19.07 5.80
N MET A 16 -5.10 17.77 5.93
CA MET A 16 -4.33 16.88 6.79
C MET A 16 -3.02 16.61 6.06
N LYS A 17 -1.91 17.17 6.56
CA LYS A 17 -0.57 16.81 6.07
C LYS A 17 -0.38 15.31 6.30
N ALA A 18 -0.52 14.53 5.23
CA ALA A 18 -0.19 13.12 5.21
C ALA A 18 1.33 12.99 5.34
N GLY A 19 1.79 12.61 6.54
CA GLY A 19 3.19 12.28 6.77
C GLY A 19 3.45 10.81 6.41
N PRO A 20 4.63 10.46 5.85
CA PRO A 20 5.05 9.08 5.76
C PRO A 20 5.12 8.48 7.18
N LEU A 21 4.51 7.32 7.38
CA LEU A 21 4.61 6.56 8.65
C LEU A 21 5.85 5.66 8.63
N LEU A 22 6.16 5.10 7.46
CA LEU A 22 7.34 4.27 7.23
C LEU A 22 7.84 4.54 5.81
N HIS A 23 9.14 4.77 5.68
CA HIS A 23 9.83 4.80 4.40
C HIS A 23 11.25 4.29 4.61
N GLU A 24 11.42 2.99 4.39
CA GLU A 24 12.68 2.29 4.63
C GLU A 24 13.09 1.47 3.42
N ARG A 25 14.40 1.30 3.27
CA ARG A 25 14.99 0.38 2.30
C ARG A 25 16.05 -0.46 3.01
N HIS A 26 15.92 -1.77 2.87
CA HIS A 26 16.80 -2.76 3.48
C HIS A 26 17.55 -3.51 2.37
N GLN A 27 18.86 -3.35 2.29
CA GLN A 27 19.69 -4.12 1.36
C GLN A 27 19.97 -5.51 1.95
N LEU A 28 19.54 -6.57 1.27
CA LEU A 28 19.67 -7.95 1.76
C LEU A 28 20.85 -8.70 1.13
N SER A 29 21.20 -8.38 -0.12
CA SER A 29 22.39 -8.89 -0.82
C SER A 29 22.88 -7.89 -1.86
N ALA A 30 23.87 -8.22 -2.70
CA ALA A 30 24.27 -7.34 -3.81
C ALA A 30 23.14 -7.09 -4.83
N GLU A 31 22.23 -8.04 -4.97
CA GLU A 31 21.19 -8.06 -6.00
C GLU A 31 19.78 -7.95 -5.43
N ALA A 32 19.64 -8.00 -4.11
CA ALA A 32 18.35 -8.08 -3.43
C ALA A 32 18.15 -6.97 -2.40
N PHE A 33 16.98 -6.34 -2.43
CA PHE A 33 16.56 -5.35 -1.43
C PHE A 33 15.05 -5.37 -1.19
N VAL A 34 14.66 -4.92 -0.01
CA VAL A 34 13.28 -4.65 0.37
C VAL A 34 13.07 -3.14 0.43
N GLU A 35 11.94 -2.66 -0.08
CA GLU A 35 11.47 -1.28 0.08
C GLU A 35 10.11 -1.28 0.76
N LEU A 36 9.98 -0.55 1.88
CA LEU A 36 8.79 -0.47 2.71
C LEU A 36 8.28 0.96 2.73
N ARG A 37 7.08 1.18 2.19
CA ARG A 37 6.43 2.50 2.19
C ARG A 37 5.03 2.38 2.76
N ILE A 38 4.76 3.09 3.85
CA ILE A 38 3.44 3.17 4.48
C ILE A 38 3.15 4.63 4.82
N TRP A 39 1.98 5.12 4.45
CA TRP A 39 1.55 6.47 4.78
C TRP A 39 0.05 6.52 5.10
N ARG A 40 -0.31 7.46 5.97
CA ARG A 40 -1.70 7.74 6.31
C ARG A 40 -2.33 8.62 5.24
N VAL A 41 -3.52 8.27 4.79
CA VAL A 41 -4.29 9.02 3.79
C VAL A 41 -5.55 9.62 4.41
N PRO A 42 -5.97 10.84 4.01
CA PRO A 42 -7.13 11.51 4.61
C PRO A 42 -8.47 10.83 4.25
N ARG A 43 -8.49 10.00 3.21
CA ARG A 43 -9.62 9.16 2.81
C ARG A 43 -9.08 7.78 2.51
N ARG A 44 -9.77 6.75 3.01
CA ARG A 44 -9.44 5.35 2.72
C ARG A 44 -9.29 5.12 1.22
N VAL A 45 -8.35 4.27 0.83
CA VAL A 45 -8.24 3.80 -0.55
C VAL A 45 -9.51 3.01 -0.89
N PRO A 46 -10.23 3.31 -1.99
CA PRO A 46 -11.42 2.53 -2.36
C PRO A 46 -11.09 1.04 -2.48
N GLY A 47 -11.83 0.19 -1.75
CA GLY A 47 -11.55 -1.24 -1.63
C GLY A 47 -10.82 -1.64 -0.34
N SER A 48 -10.18 -0.69 0.36
CA SER A 48 -9.58 -0.91 1.68
C SER A 48 -10.48 -0.36 2.79
N ASN A 49 -10.42 -0.99 3.98
CA ASN A 49 -11.22 -0.61 5.16
C ASN A 49 -10.45 0.19 6.21
N HIS A 50 -9.29 0.74 5.85
CA HIS A 50 -8.39 1.50 6.73
C HIS A 50 -7.88 2.78 6.07
N ASP A 51 -7.25 3.65 6.86
CA ASP A 51 -6.75 4.97 6.45
C ASP A 51 -5.28 4.97 6.01
N LEU A 52 -4.80 3.83 5.51
CA LEU A 52 -3.41 3.66 5.09
C LEU A 52 -3.34 3.38 3.60
N LYS A 53 -2.29 3.90 2.98
CA LYS A 53 -1.82 3.44 1.68
C LYS A 53 -0.41 2.91 1.86
N TYR A 54 -0.13 1.78 1.21
CA TYR A 54 1.14 1.10 1.35
C TYR A 54 1.63 0.52 0.03
N ALA A 55 2.96 0.39 -0.06
CA ALA A 55 3.67 -0.30 -1.11
C ALA A 55 4.92 -0.93 -0.49
N LEU A 56 4.89 -2.24 -0.31
CA LEU A 56 6.02 -3.04 0.18
C LEU A 56 6.48 -3.90 -0.99
N ALA A 57 7.78 -3.87 -1.30
CA ALA A 57 8.33 -4.57 -2.45
C ALA A 57 9.61 -5.31 -2.06
N TYR A 58 9.71 -6.57 -2.50
CA TYR A 58 10.96 -7.32 -2.49
C TYR A 58 11.46 -7.43 -3.92
N VAL A 59 12.68 -6.97 -4.15
CA VAL A 59 13.30 -6.90 -5.46
C VAL A 59 14.56 -7.75 -5.46
N VAL A 60 14.69 -8.65 -6.43
CA VAL A 60 15.85 -9.53 -6.63
C VAL A 60 16.28 -9.44 -8.09
N GLY A 61 17.56 -9.16 -8.37
CA GLY A 61 18.07 -9.01 -9.73
C GLY A 61 17.37 -7.90 -10.53
N GLY A 62 16.85 -6.88 -9.85
CA GLY A 62 16.06 -5.80 -10.47
C GLY A 62 14.59 -6.14 -10.75
N ILE A 63 14.13 -7.36 -10.40
CA ILE A 63 12.75 -7.81 -10.60
C ILE A 63 12.00 -7.75 -9.27
N CYS A 64 10.81 -7.13 -9.25
CA CYS A 64 9.93 -7.18 -8.07
C CYS A 64 9.26 -8.56 -8.01
N VAL A 65 9.72 -9.39 -7.07
CA VAL A 65 9.29 -10.79 -6.93
C VAL A 65 8.17 -10.97 -5.91
N LEU A 66 8.08 -10.06 -4.93
CA LEU A 66 6.95 -9.94 -4.02
C LEU A 66 6.51 -8.49 -3.91
N ARG A 67 5.19 -8.27 -3.85
CA ARG A 67 4.63 -6.95 -3.59
C ARG A 67 3.40 -7.05 -2.71
N TYR A 68 3.26 -6.16 -1.75
CA TYR A 68 2.01 -5.92 -1.04
C TYR A 68 1.64 -4.46 -1.28
N ASP A 69 0.45 -4.22 -1.84
CA ASP A 69 -0.06 -2.88 -2.09
C ASP A 69 -1.58 -2.81 -1.94
N ASN A 70 -2.10 -1.59 -1.88
CA ASN A 70 -3.52 -1.34 -1.98
C ASN A 70 -3.85 -0.33 -3.08
N GLU A 71 -4.73 -0.76 -3.99
CA GLU A 71 -5.10 -0.05 -5.21
C GLU A 71 -6.60 0.29 -5.21
N ALA A 72 -6.94 1.49 -5.68
CA ALA A 72 -8.33 1.92 -5.76
C ALA A 72 -9.13 0.98 -6.67
N GLY A 73 -10.22 0.42 -6.14
CA GLY A 73 -11.08 -0.51 -6.86
C GLY A 73 -10.74 -1.98 -6.66
N LYS A 74 -9.51 -2.30 -6.22
CA LYS A 74 -9.11 -3.67 -5.83
C LYS A 74 -9.06 -3.85 -4.32
N GLY A 75 -8.63 -2.82 -3.59
CA GLY A 75 -8.30 -2.90 -2.18
C GLY A 75 -6.94 -3.54 -1.95
N ASP A 76 -6.82 -4.18 -0.80
CA ASP A 76 -5.60 -4.76 -0.25
C ASP A 76 -5.26 -6.08 -0.96
N HIS A 77 -4.06 -6.19 -1.52
CA HIS A 77 -3.65 -7.38 -2.25
C HIS A 77 -2.13 -7.61 -2.19
N ARG A 78 -1.73 -8.84 -2.53
CA ARG A 78 -0.34 -9.23 -2.67
C ARG A 78 -0.06 -9.88 -4.02
N HIS A 79 1.17 -9.72 -4.48
CA HIS A 79 1.73 -10.30 -5.69
C HIS A 79 2.88 -11.22 -5.30
N VAL A 80 2.85 -12.44 -5.80
CA VAL A 80 3.96 -13.39 -5.73
C VAL A 80 4.27 -13.83 -7.15
N GLY A 81 5.40 -13.36 -7.69
CA GLY A 81 5.68 -13.48 -9.13
C GLY A 81 4.55 -12.87 -9.97
N LYS A 82 3.84 -13.71 -10.73
CA LYS A 82 2.70 -13.30 -11.57
C LYS A 82 1.33 -13.46 -10.91
N SER A 83 1.29 -14.05 -9.72
CA SER A 83 0.05 -14.37 -9.02
C SER A 83 -0.39 -13.22 -8.13
N GLU A 84 -1.55 -12.65 -8.41
CA GLU A 84 -2.21 -11.62 -7.60
C GLU A 84 -3.30 -12.27 -6.72
N THR A 85 -3.30 -12.00 -5.41
CA THR A 85 -4.33 -12.50 -4.48
C THR A 85 -4.77 -11.41 -3.50
N PRO A 86 -6.05 -11.36 -3.10
CA PRO A 86 -6.51 -10.46 -2.04
C PRO A 86 -5.73 -10.67 -0.75
N TYR A 87 -5.44 -9.57 -0.04
CA TYR A 87 -4.77 -9.58 1.26
C TYR A 87 -5.73 -9.08 2.35
N ALA A 88 -5.90 -9.87 3.41
CA ALA A 88 -6.77 -9.51 4.51
C ALA A 88 -6.03 -8.59 5.50
N PHE A 89 -6.03 -7.28 5.22
CA PHE A 89 -5.40 -6.31 6.11
C PHE A 89 -6.04 -6.32 7.50
N THR A 90 -5.20 -6.34 8.55
CA THR A 90 -5.62 -6.21 9.95
C THR A 90 -4.93 -5.05 10.65
N THR A 91 -3.61 -5.07 10.71
CA THR A 91 -2.79 -4.03 11.35
C THR A 91 -1.50 -3.78 10.55
N PRO A 92 -0.85 -2.61 10.71
CA PRO A 92 0.46 -2.36 10.10
C PRO A 92 1.53 -3.37 10.55
N ALA A 93 1.48 -3.81 11.81
CA ALA A 93 2.42 -4.79 12.33
C ALA A 93 2.23 -6.17 11.66
N ALA A 94 0.98 -6.60 11.48
CA ALA A 94 0.68 -7.84 10.75
C ALA A 94 1.09 -7.76 9.27
N LEU A 95 0.83 -6.63 8.62
CA LEU A 95 1.28 -6.37 7.24
C LEU A 95 2.79 -6.54 7.09
N LEU A 96 3.58 -5.96 8.00
CA LEU A 96 5.03 -6.10 7.99
C LEU A 96 5.48 -7.53 8.28
N ALA A 97 4.86 -8.19 9.27
CA ALA A 97 5.20 -9.56 9.65
C ALA A 97 4.91 -10.56 8.53
N ASP A 98 3.75 -10.44 7.88
CA ASP A 98 3.36 -11.29 6.75
C ASP A 98 4.28 -11.05 5.54
N PHE A 99 4.60 -9.79 5.25
CA PHE A 99 5.51 -9.45 4.17
C PHE A 99 6.91 -10.03 4.38
N TRP A 100 7.50 -9.85 5.57
CA TRP A 100 8.83 -10.41 5.88
C TRP A 100 8.83 -11.93 5.86
N LYS A 101 7.76 -12.57 6.35
CA LYS A 101 7.60 -14.02 6.25
C LYS A 101 7.62 -14.49 4.79
N ASP A 102 6.92 -13.80 3.88
CA ASP A 102 6.93 -14.15 2.46
C ASP A 102 8.32 -13.89 1.84
N VAL A 103 9.03 -12.82 2.25
CA VAL A 103 10.44 -12.56 1.84
C VAL A 103 11.38 -13.70 2.25
N ASP A 104 11.29 -14.16 3.50
CA ASP A 104 12.13 -15.25 4.02
C ASP A 104 11.85 -16.59 3.33
N GLN A 105 10.58 -16.82 2.94
CA GLN A 105 10.13 -18.04 2.28
C GLN A 105 10.36 -18.03 0.77
N TRP A 106 10.55 -16.85 0.17
CA TRP A 106 10.76 -16.74 -1.26
C TRP A 106 12.01 -17.52 -1.70
N LYS A 107 11.85 -18.27 -2.78
CA LYS A 107 12.92 -18.94 -3.51
C LYS A 107 12.81 -18.53 -4.98
N PRO A 108 13.94 -18.36 -5.68
CA PRO A 108 13.91 -18.23 -7.13
C PRO A 108 13.19 -19.45 -7.73
N GLU A 109 12.36 -19.20 -8.74
CA GLU A 109 11.76 -20.25 -9.57
C GLU A 109 12.81 -21.06 -10.32
#